data_AF-A0A5C1AN64-F1
#
_entry.id   AF-A0A5C1AN64-F1
#
_cell.length_a   1.000
_cell.length_b   1.000
_cell.length_c   1.000
_cell.angle_alpha   90.00
_cell.angle_beta   90.00
_cell.angle_gamma   90.00
#
_symmetry.space_group_name_H-M   'P 1'
#
loop_
_entity.id
_entity.type
_entity.pdbx_description
1 polymer ?
#
loop_
_entity_poly.entity_id
_entity_poly.type
_entity_poly.pdbx_seq_one_letter_code
_entity_poly.pdbx_strand_id
1 'polypeptide(L)'
;MPDDQSPDVVAAFLQRIRAGDPAAHVEFAARYGPQIRRVVRIRRAKEHVQGLVESEDLVQTVLRRMWEKPADLKAETLGELLAWARAVAWNRVREFERKRQLERGNFRRLLRRDDEPPDGTSGEDASVSLASVRTVLSAEERRIFDARLADRTWAEIAADLGRTGEAVRKQFERAIRRVQGEAGT
;
A
#
# COMPACT_ATOMS: atom_id res chain seq x y z
N MET A 1 -15.30 -3.98 34.67
CA MET A 1 -16.22 -4.31 33.56
C MET A 1 -16.15 -5.81 33.27
N PRO A 2 -16.90 -6.67 33.99
CA PRO A 2 -16.84 -8.12 33.77
C PRO A 2 -18.24 -8.69 33.51
N ASP A 3 -18.58 -8.96 32.24
CA ASP A 3 -19.69 -9.85 31.81
C ASP A 3 -19.67 -10.06 30.28
N ASP A 4 -18.91 -9.25 29.55
CA ASP A 4 -18.78 -9.25 28.08
C ASP A 4 -17.91 -10.40 27.50
N GLN A 5 -17.54 -11.39 28.33
CA GLN A 5 -16.72 -12.56 27.95
C GLN A 5 -17.44 -13.90 28.15
N SER A 6 -18.71 -13.89 28.55
CA SER A 6 -19.50 -15.11 28.63
C SER A 6 -19.60 -15.77 27.25
N PRO A 7 -19.40 -17.10 27.13
CA PRO A 7 -19.38 -17.79 25.84
C PRO A 7 -20.63 -17.53 24.99
N ASP A 8 -21.80 -17.44 25.61
CA ASP A 8 -23.07 -17.19 24.94
C ASP A 8 -23.14 -15.77 24.35
N VAL A 9 -22.59 -14.78 25.05
CA VAL A 9 -22.53 -13.38 24.58
C VAL A 9 -21.59 -13.28 23.38
N VAL A 10 -20.44 -13.96 23.44
CA VAL A 10 -19.47 -14.01 22.34
C VAL A 10 -20.07 -14.72 21.12
N ALA A 11 -20.76 -15.84 21.33
CA ALA A 11 -21.42 -16.58 20.26
C ALA A 11 -22.52 -15.75 19.58
N ALA A 12 -23.36 -15.07 20.36
CA ALA A 12 -24.39 -14.17 19.85
C ALA A 12 -23.78 -12.99 19.06
N PHE A 13 -22.70 -12.41 19.57
CA PHE A 13 -21.98 -11.34 18.87
C PHE A 13 -21.39 -11.82 17.53
N LEU A 14 -20.75 -12.99 17.51
CA LEU A 14 -20.20 -13.59 16.30
C LEU A 14 -21.28 -13.91 15.27
N GLN A 15 -22.44 -14.41 15.71
CA GLN A 15 -23.58 -14.64 14.81
C GLN A 15 -24.07 -13.32 14.18
N ARG A 16 -24.24 -12.26 14.97
CA ARG A 16 -24.66 -10.94 14.45
C ARG A 16 -23.65 -10.39 13.44
N ILE A 17 -22.36 -10.53 13.70
CA ILE A 17 -21.30 -10.17 12.75
C ILE A 17 -21.44 -10.97 11.44
N ARG A 18 -21.58 -12.29 11.51
CA ARG A 18 -21.72 -13.14 10.31
C ARG A 18 -23.01 -12.86 9.53
N ALA A 19 -24.07 -12.47 10.23
CA ALA A 19 -25.34 -12.08 9.63
C ALA A 19 -25.30 -10.70 8.95
N GLY A 20 -24.18 -9.98 9.02
CA GLY A 20 -24.07 -8.65 8.43
C GLY A 20 -24.80 -7.57 9.24
N ASP A 21 -25.00 -7.74 10.54
CA ASP A 21 -25.65 -6.71 11.38
C ASP A 21 -24.77 -5.44 11.44
N PRO A 22 -25.22 -4.29 10.89
CA PRO A 22 -24.44 -3.06 10.90
C PRO A 22 -24.06 -2.60 12.31
N ALA A 23 -24.95 -2.79 13.30
CA ALA A 23 -24.69 -2.37 14.67
C ALA A 23 -23.56 -3.18 15.30
N ALA A 24 -23.50 -4.49 15.04
CA ALA A 24 -22.42 -5.34 15.51
C ALA A 24 -21.06 -4.95 14.88
N HIS A 25 -21.04 -4.57 13.61
CA HIS A 25 -19.82 -4.10 12.94
C HIS A 25 -19.32 -2.77 13.51
N VAL A 26 -20.24 -1.83 13.82
CA VAL A 26 -19.91 -0.57 14.49
C VAL A 26 -19.37 -0.82 15.89
N GLU A 27 -20.01 -1.71 16.66
CA GLU A 27 -19.54 -2.13 17.99
C GLU A 27 -18.14 -2.75 17.91
N PHE A 28 -17.90 -3.64 16.94
CA PHE A 28 -16.59 -4.24 16.71
C PHE A 28 -15.51 -3.18 16.44
N ALA A 29 -15.82 -2.22 15.55
CA ALA A 29 -14.90 -1.14 15.19
C ALA A 29 -14.56 -0.26 16.40
N ALA A 30 -15.57 0.09 17.20
CA ALA A 30 -15.40 0.93 18.39
C ALA A 30 -14.58 0.21 19.47
N ARG A 31 -14.89 -1.06 19.76
CA ARG A 31 -14.27 -1.82 20.85
C ARG A 31 -12.87 -2.34 20.50
N TYR A 32 -12.69 -2.85 19.28
CA TYR A 32 -11.46 -3.57 18.90
C TYR A 32 -10.59 -2.85 17.87
N GLY A 33 -11.13 -1.83 17.19
CA GLY A 33 -10.38 -1.00 16.24
C GLY A 33 -9.07 -0.43 16.83
N PRO A 34 -9.06 0.17 18.03
CA PRO A 34 -7.83 0.67 18.66
C PRO A 34 -6.75 -0.41 18.85
N GLN A 35 -7.15 -1.62 19.22
CA GLN A 35 -6.22 -2.74 19.42
C GLN A 35 -5.61 -3.22 18.10
N ILE A 36 -6.44 -3.35 17.05
CA ILE A 36 -6.00 -3.72 15.71
C ILE A 36 -4.97 -2.71 15.19
N ARG A 37 -5.28 -1.40 15.31
CA ARG A 37 -4.36 -0.32 14.92
C ARG A 37 -3.03 -0.39 15.67
N ARG A 38 -3.06 -0.60 16.98
CA ARG A 38 -1.85 -0.70 17.81
C ARG A 38 -0.95 -1.86 17.37
N VAL A 39 -1.51 -3.05 17.17
CA VAL A 39 -0.74 -4.24 16.76
C VAL A 39 -0.09 -4.02 15.39
N VAL A 40 -0.85 -3.48 14.43
CA VAL A 40 -0.30 -3.21 13.09
C VAL A 40 0.80 -2.15 13.16
N ARG A 41 0.63 -1.09 13.94
CA ARG A 41 1.66 -0.05 14.13
C ARG A 41 2.97 -0.63 14.68
N ILE A 42 2.89 -1.46 15.72
CA ILE A 42 4.07 -2.12 16.32
C ILE A 42 4.75 -3.01 15.28
N ARG A 43 3.97 -3.81 14.55
CA ARG A 43 4.51 -4.72 13.55
C ARG A 43 5.17 -3.98 12.37
N ARG A 44 4.58 -2.89 11.91
CA ARG A 44 5.17 -2.00 10.90
C ARG A 44 6.51 -1.44 11.34
N ALA A 45 6.62 -1.01 12.60
CA ALA A 45 7.89 -0.53 13.16
C ALA A 45 8.95 -1.63 13.18
N LYS A 46 8.58 -2.86 13.60
CA LYS A 46 9.48 -4.02 13.64
C LYS A 46 9.95 -4.47 12.25
N GLU A 47 9.06 -4.46 11.27
CA GLU A 47 9.35 -4.90 9.90
C GLU A 47 9.83 -3.74 9.00
N HIS A 48 10.08 -2.55 9.58
CA HIS A 48 10.52 -1.34 8.87
C HIS A 48 9.65 -0.95 7.66
N VAL A 49 8.36 -1.25 7.72
CA VAL A 49 7.41 -0.99 6.61
C VAL A 49 6.94 0.47 6.62
N GLN A 50 7.54 1.26 5.74
CA GLN A 50 7.18 2.67 5.48
C GLN A 50 6.02 2.77 4.47
N GLY A 51 5.05 3.65 4.72
CA GLY A 51 3.93 3.87 3.79
C GLY A 51 2.66 4.48 4.40
N LEU A 52 1.87 5.10 3.53
CA LEU A 52 0.74 5.98 3.82
C LEU A 52 -0.60 5.25 4.02
N VAL A 53 -0.59 3.95 4.37
CA VAL A 53 -1.81 3.33 4.88
C VAL A 53 -2.01 3.91 6.28
N GLU A 54 -2.84 4.96 6.33
CA GLU A 54 -3.38 5.53 7.55
C GLU A 54 -3.91 4.38 8.41
N SER A 55 -3.63 4.39 9.72
CA SER A 55 -4.09 3.30 10.59
C SER A 55 -5.62 3.19 10.60
N GLU A 56 -6.31 4.24 10.19
CA GLU A 56 -7.76 4.31 10.02
C GLU A 56 -8.28 3.48 8.83
N ASP A 57 -7.54 3.41 7.71
CA ASP A 57 -7.89 2.60 6.54
C ASP A 57 -7.91 1.10 6.83
N LEU A 58 -7.16 0.66 7.85
CA LEU A 58 -7.02 -0.74 8.20
C LEU A 58 -8.29 -1.31 8.84
N VAL A 59 -8.92 -0.55 9.74
CA VAL A 59 -10.18 -0.99 10.37
C VAL A 59 -11.28 -1.03 9.32
N GLN A 60 -11.34 -0.04 8.43
CA GLN A 60 -12.29 -0.03 7.32
C GLN A 60 -12.07 -1.22 6.36
N THR A 61 -10.81 -1.58 6.09
CA THR A 61 -10.50 -2.77 5.29
C THR A 61 -11.01 -4.05 5.95
N VAL A 62 -10.84 -4.19 7.28
CA VAL A 62 -11.34 -5.34 8.04
C VAL A 62 -12.87 -5.40 7.98
N LEU A 63 -13.54 -4.28 8.26
CA LEU A 63 -15.01 -4.20 8.21
C LEU A 63 -15.56 -4.53 6.83
N ARG A 64 -14.95 -3.97 5.78
CA ARG A 64 -15.33 -4.27 4.39
C ARG A 64 -15.18 -5.76 4.09
N ARG A 65 -14.06 -6.37 4.50
CA ARG A 65 -13.83 -7.80 4.25
C ARG A 65 -14.83 -8.68 5.02
N MET A 66 -15.17 -8.29 6.23
CA MET A 66 -16.16 -8.95 7.08
C MET A 66 -17.54 -8.92 6.43
N TRP A 67 -17.90 -7.79 5.82
CA TRP A 67 -19.17 -7.59 5.10
C TRP A 67 -19.23 -8.30 3.75
N GLU A 68 -18.18 -8.20 2.93
CA GLU A 68 -18.16 -8.76 1.58
C GLU A 68 -18.02 -10.28 1.57
N LYS A 69 -17.30 -10.84 2.56
CA LYS A 69 -16.98 -12.27 2.63
C LYS A 69 -17.18 -12.85 4.03
N PRO A 70 -18.41 -12.83 4.56
CA PRO A 70 -18.70 -13.39 5.88
C PRO A 70 -18.41 -14.89 5.96
N ALA A 71 -18.46 -15.62 4.83
CA ALA A 71 -18.10 -17.04 4.77
C ALA A 71 -16.60 -17.32 5.03
N ASP A 72 -15.71 -16.33 4.80
CA ASP A 72 -14.28 -16.44 5.14
C ASP A 72 -14.06 -16.36 6.66
N LEU A 73 -15.07 -15.90 7.43
CA LEU A 73 -15.00 -15.68 8.87
C LEU A 73 -15.30 -16.96 9.65
N LYS A 74 -14.30 -17.83 9.78
CA LYS A 74 -14.38 -19.09 10.53
C LYS A 74 -14.12 -18.99 12.04
N ALA A 75 -14.12 -17.77 12.59
CA ALA A 75 -13.82 -17.55 14.01
C ALA A 75 -14.96 -18.03 14.90
N GLU A 76 -14.72 -19.01 15.76
CA GLU A 76 -15.65 -19.53 16.77
C GLU A 76 -15.51 -18.81 18.11
N THR A 77 -14.36 -18.16 18.33
CA THR A 77 -14.08 -17.36 19.52
C THR A 77 -13.77 -15.90 19.16
N LEU A 78 -13.90 -15.01 20.17
CA LEU A 78 -13.47 -13.62 20.03
C LEU A 78 -11.96 -13.52 19.73
N GLY A 79 -11.15 -14.41 20.31
CA GLY A 79 -9.71 -14.44 20.06
C GLY A 79 -9.38 -14.71 18.58
N GLU A 80 -10.08 -15.66 17.97
CA GLU A 80 -9.94 -15.99 16.55
C GLU A 80 -10.44 -14.87 15.64
N LEU A 81 -11.53 -14.19 16.01
CA LEU A 81 -12.03 -13.02 15.29
C LEU A 81 -10.97 -11.92 15.24
N LEU A 82 -10.35 -11.63 16.38
CA LEU A 82 -9.29 -10.63 16.50
C LEU A 82 -8.03 -11.06 15.76
N ALA A 83 -7.66 -12.34 15.80
CA ALA A 83 -6.53 -12.88 15.06
C ALA A 83 -6.75 -12.74 13.54
N TRP A 84 -7.94 -13.10 13.06
CA TRP A 84 -8.34 -12.92 11.66
C TRP A 84 -8.31 -11.45 11.25
N ALA A 85 -8.89 -10.55 12.05
CA ALA A 85 -8.92 -9.12 11.76
C ALA A 85 -7.50 -8.53 11.68
N ARG A 86 -6.62 -8.91 12.59
CA ARG A 86 -5.19 -8.51 12.57
C ARG A 86 -4.50 -9.05 11.31
N ALA A 87 -4.79 -10.28 10.91
CA ALA A 87 -4.24 -10.87 9.69
C ALA A 87 -4.70 -10.15 8.42
N VAL A 88 -6.00 -9.82 8.32
CA VAL A 88 -6.55 -9.02 7.21
C VAL A 88 -5.89 -7.65 7.13
N ALA A 89 -5.81 -6.94 8.25
CA ALA A 89 -5.16 -5.63 8.31
C ALA A 89 -3.67 -5.72 7.93
N TRP A 90 -2.96 -6.75 8.40
CA TRP A 90 -1.56 -6.95 8.06
C TRP A 90 -1.34 -7.30 6.59
N ASN A 91 -2.19 -8.15 6.02
CA ASN A 91 -2.13 -8.49 4.60
C ASN A 91 -2.34 -7.25 3.72
N ARG A 92 -3.21 -6.32 4.14
CA ARG A 92 -3.39 -5.04 3.45
C ARG A 92 -2.11 -4.19 3.45
N VAL A 93 -1.40 -4.13 4.56
CA VAL A 93 -0.10 -3.44 4.66
C VAL A 93 0.92 -4.07 3.71
N ARG A 94 1.05 -5.40 3.73
CA ARG A 94 1.97 -6.13 2.84
C ARG A 94 1.63 -5.94 1.36
N GLU A 95 0.34 -5.90 1.02
CA GLU A 95 -0.09 -5.66 -0.35
C GLU A 95 0.35 -4.28 -0.84
N PHE A 96 0.19 -3.25 0.00
CA PHE A 96 0.64 -1.89 -0.31
C PHE A 96 2.16 -1.82 -0.46
N GLU A 97 2.90 -2.44 0.46
CA GLU A 97 4.36 -2.52 0.37
C GLU A 97 4.80 -3.23 -0.92
N ARG A 98 4.23 -4.40 -1.23
CA ARG A 98 4.55 -5.16 -2.44
C ARG A 98 4.30 -4.33 -3.70
N LYS A 99 3.19 -3.60 -3.77
CA LYS A 99 2.91 -2.67 -4.88
C LYS A 99 3.98 -1.60 -4.98
N ARG A 100 4.37 -0.98 -3.86
CA ARG A 100 5.46 0.02 -3.82
C ARG A 100 6.79 -0.56 -4.28
N GLN A 101 7.16 -1.78 -3.86
CA GLN A 101 8.39 -2.43 -4.32
C GLN A 101 8.38 -2.75 -5.83
N LEU A 102 7.25 -3.23 -6.36
CA LEU A 102 7.09 -3.46 -7.79
C LEU A 102 7.20 -2.15 -8.58
N GLU A 103 6.59 -1.07 -8.10
CA GLU A 103 6.71 0.25 -8.70
C GLU A 103 8.14 0.80 -8.64
N ARG A 104 8.91 0.50 -7.58
CA ARG A 104 10.34 0.86 -7.49
C ARG A 104 11.17 0.07 -8.49
N GLY A 105 10.92 -1.24 -8.60
CA GLY A 105 11.55 -2.09 -9.61
C GLY A 105 11.29 -1.61 -11.03
N ASN A 106 10.04 -1.26 -11.34
CA ASN A 106 9.68 -0.69 -12.64
C ASN A 106 10.36 0.65 -12.91
N PHE A 107 10.41 1.55 -11.92
CA PHE A 107 11.14 2.81 -12.04
C PHE A 107 12.62 2.58 -12.33
N ARG A 108 13.28 1.66 -11.60
CA ARG A 108 14.69 1.31 -11.86
C ARG A 108 14.90 0.71 -13.24
N ARG A 109 14.00 -0.16 -13.71
CA ARG A 109 14.06 -0.72 -15.07
C ARG A 109 13.90 0.36 -16.13
N LEU A 110 12.98 1.29 -15.95
CA LEU A 110 12.78 2.43 -16.86
C LEU A 110 14.00 3.35 -16.90
N LEU A 111 14.81 3.44 -15.83
CA LEU A 111 16.05 4.21 -15.85
C LEU A 111 17.20 3.46 -16.54
N ARG A 112 17.18 2.12 -16.56
CA ARG A 112 18.18 1.33 -17.28
C ARG A 112 17.95 1.45 -18.78
N ARG A 113 19.02 1.59 -19.56
CA ARG A 113 18.97 1.59 -21.03
C ARG A 113 18.54 0.19 -21.52
N ASP A 114 17.64 0.13 -22.50
CA ASP A 114 17.09 -1.13 -23.03
C ASP A 114 18.17 -2.03 -23.70
N ASP A 115 19.37 -1.50 -23.99
CA ASP A 115 20.46 -2.21 -24.67
C ASP A 115 21.46 -2.94 -23.74
N GLU A 116 21.29 -2.89 -22.40
CA GLU A 116 22.28 -3.50 -21.49
C GLU A 116 21.95 -4.99 -21.19
N PRO A 117 22.83 -5.94 -21.55
CA PRO A 117 22.61 -7.37 -21.33
C PRO A 117 22.58 -7.71 -19.83
N PRO A 118 21.87 -8.78 -19.43
CA PRO A 118 21.63 -9.10 -18.03
C PRO A 118 22.82 -9.72 -17.28
N ASP A 119 23.98 -9.93 -17.92
CA ASP A 119 25.15 -10.53 -17.26
C ASP A 119 26.01 -9.47 -16.57
N GLY A 120 26.11 -9.64 -15.25
CA GLY A 120 26.85 -8.76 -14.38
C GLY A 120 28.35 -8.88 -14.55
N THR A 121 28.95 -7.87 -15.17
CA THR A 121 30.33 -7.45 -14.87
C THR A 121 30.44 -5.96 -15.09
N SER A 122 30.63 -5.22 -13.98
CA SER A 122 31.01 -3.79 -13.91
C SER A 122 30.33 -2.85 -14.91
N GLY A 123 29.12 -2.39 -14.57
CA GLY A 123 28.58 -1.16 -15.12
C GLY A 123 28.64 -0.10 -14.03
N GLU A 124 29.57 0.85 -14.16
CA GLU A 124 29.43 2.15 -13.49
C GLU A 124 28.01 2.65 -13.76
N ASP A 125 27.30 3.01 -12.70
CA ASP A 125 25.89 3.34 -12.68
C ASP A 125 25.42 3.96 -14.01
N ALA A 126 24.61 3.21 -14.78
CA ALA A 126 23.70 3.74 -15.79
C ALA A 126 22.60 4.58 -15.10
N SER A 127 23.03 5.50 -14.25
CA SER A 127 22.28 6.62 -13.77
C SER A 127 22.03 7.49 -14.98
N VAL A 128 20.76 7.63 -15.36
CA VAL A 128 20.36 8.78 -16.17
C VAL A 128 20.93 10.00 -15.45
N SER A 129 21.95 10.64 -16.02
CA SER A 129 22.63 11.75 -15.37
C SER A 129 21.58 12.78 -14.97
N LEU A 130 21.53 13.12 -13.67
CA LEU A 130 20.58 14.11 -13.15
C LEU A 130 20.69 15.44 -13.93
N ALA A 131 21.83 15.70 -14.57
CA ALA A 131 22.02 16.83 -15.47
C ALA A 131 21.18 16.72 -16.76
N SER A 132 21.14 15.54 -17.41
CA SER A 132 20.36 15.28 -18.63
C SER A 132 18.84 15.27 -18.35
N VAL A 133 18.44 14.76 -17.18
CA VAL A 133 17.04 14.84 -16.72
C VAL A 133 16.58 16.30 -16.62
N ARG A 134 17.46 17.21 -16.18
CA ARG A 134 17.16 18.63 -15.98
C ARG A 134 17.12 19.46 -17.25
N THR A 135 17.58 18.98 -18.40
CA THR A 135 17.48 19.73 -19.67
C THR A 135 16.23 19.33 -20.45
N VAL A 136 15.86 18.04 -20.41
CA VAL A 136 14.80 17.46 -21.24
C VAL A 136 13.42 17.49 -20.57
N LEU A 137 13.37 17.38 -19.23
CA LEU A 137 12.10 17.36 -18.51
C LEU A 137 11.54 18.76 -18.28
N SER A 138 10.24 18.94 -18.50
CA SER A 138 9.49 20.11 -18.06
C SER A 138 9.44 20.22 -16.53
N ALA A 139 9.06 21.39 -15.99
CA ALA A 139 8.96 21.59 -14.54
C ALA A 139 7.97 20.61 -13.87
N GLU A 140 6.90 20.23 -14.55
CA GLU A 140 5.94 19.24 -14.05
C GLU A 140 6.53 17.83 -14.06
N GLU A 141 7.18 17.42 -15.15
CA GLU A 141 7.84 16.11 -15.25
C GLU A 141 8.98 15.97 -14.22
N ARG A 142 9.71 17.06 -13.92
CA ARG A 142 10.71 17.08 -12.84
C ARG A 142 10.08 16.88 -11.47
N ARG A 143 8.96 17.53 -11.17
CA ARG A 143 8.23 17.30 -9.90
C ARG A 143 7.81 15.85 -9.76
N ILE A 144 7.35 15.23 -10.85
CA ILE A 144 7.00 13.81 -10.87
C ILE A 144 8.25 12.93 -10.63
N PHE A 145 9.37 13.25 -11.29
CA PHE A 145 10.64 12.54 -11.14
C PHE A 145 11.20 12.64 -9.71
N ASP A 146 11.27 13.84 -9.14
CA ASP A 146 11.74 14.10 -7.78
C ASP A 146 10.83 13.43 -6.74
N ALA A 147 9.51 13.49 -6.94
CA ALA A 147 8.56 12.79 -6.08
C ALA A 147 8.74 11.27 -6.16
N ARG A 148 9.11 10.73 -7.32
CA ARG A 148 9.39 9.31 -7.49
C ARG A 148 10.73 8.89 -6.86
N LEU A 149 11.75 9.75 -6.91
CA LEU A 149 12.99 9.60 -6.13
C LEU A 149 12.74 9.62 -4.62
N ALA A 150 11.78 10.42 -4.16
CA ALA A 150 11.32 10.45 -2.77
C ALA A 150 10.41 9.25 -2.40
N ASP A 151 10.38 8.19 -3.23
CA ASP A 151 9.59 6.98 -3.08
C ASP A 151 8.07 7.21 -2.91
N ARG A 152 7.53 8.32 -3.42
CA ARG A 152 6.09 8.56 -3.50
C ARG A 152 5.47 7.72 -4.62
N THR A 153 4.25 7.25 -4.37
CA THR A 153 3.45 6.44 -5.30
C THR A 153 2.82 7.32 -6.38
N TRP A 154 2.43 6.73 -7.51
CA TRP A 154 1.74 7.46 -8.57
C TRP A 154 0.42 8.08 -8.10
N ALA A 155 -0.28 7.42 -7.18
CA ALA A 155 -1.53 7.93 -6.63
C ALA A 155 -1.30 9.21 -5.80
N GLU A 156 -0.25 9.24 -4.97
CA GLU A 156 0.11 10.42 -4.18
C GLU A 156 0.54 11.59 -5.06
N ILE A 157 1.37 11.33 -6.09
CA ILE A 157 1.79 12.36 -7.04
C ILE A 157 0.59 12.90 -7.82
N ALA A 158 -0.33 12.02 -8.20
CA ALA A 158 -1.52 12.40 -8.95
C ALA A 158 -2.52 13.19 -8.11
N ALA A 159 -2.67 12.88 -6.82
CA ALA A 159 -3.49 13.66 -5.89
C ALA A 159 -3.00 15.12 -5.81
N ASP A 160 -1.68 15.32 -5.69
CA ASP A 160 -1.08 16.67 -5.65
C ASP A 160 -1.24 17.43 -6.97
N LEU A 161 -1.26 16.71 -8.10
CA LEU A 161 -1.41 17.29 -9.44
C LEU A 161 -2.86 17.36 -9.92
N GLY A 162 -3.83 16.89 -9.13
CA GLY A 162 -5.25 16.81 -9.52
C GLY A 162 -5.52 15.88 -10.71
N ARG A 163 -4.72 14.82 -10.88
CA ARG A 163 -4.81 13.84 -11.98
C ARG A 163 -5.04 12.42 -11.47
N THR A 164 -5.12 11.46 -12.38
CA THR A 164 -5.11 10.03 -12.04
C THR A 164 -3.69 9.47 -12.04
N GLY A 165 -3.42 8.48 -11.16
CA GLY A 165 -2.10 7.85 -11.05
C GLY A 165 -1.61 7.23 -12.36
N GLU A 166 -2.52 6.67 -13.17
CA GLU A 166 -2.18 6.11 -14.48
C GLU A 166 -1.74 7.19 -15.49
N ALA A 167 -2.40 8.36 -15.47
CA ALA A 167 -2.03 9.48 -16.35
C ALA A 167 -0.63 10.00 -16.01
N VAL A 168 -0.33 10.19 -14.72
CA VAL A 168 1.00 10.60 -14.24
C VAL A 168 2.07 9.57 -14.61
N ARG A 169 1.77 8.27 -14.45
CA ARG A 169 2.68 7.19 -14.84
C ARG A 169 2.98 7.22 -16.35
N LYS A 170 1.96 7.34 -17.21
CA LYS A 170 2.16 7.40 -18.67
C LYS A 170 2.93 8.65 -19.10
N GLN A 171 2.68 9.78 -18.46
CA GLN A 171 3.42 11.02 -18.68
C GLN A 171 4.90 10.82 -18.33
N PHE A 172 5.18 10.22 -17.18
CA PHE A 172 6.54 9.88 -16.75
C PHE A 172 7.26 8.91 -17.70
N GLU A 173 6.61 7.82 -18.11
CA GLU A 173 7.19 6.83 -19.05
C GLU A 173 7.57 7.47 -20.39
N ARG A 174 6.73 8.38 -20.92
CA ARG A 174 7.03 9.14 -22.14
C ARG A 174 8.22 10.09 -21.94
N ALA A 175 8.27 10.74 -20.78
CA ALA A 175 9.33 11.68 -20.47
C ALA A 175 10.70 10.97 -20.33
N ILE A 176 10.75 9.81 -19.69
CA ILE A 176 11.96 8.98 -19.58
C ILE A 176 12.43 8.49 -20.94
N ARG A 177 11.53 8.02 -21.82
CA ARG A 177 11.91 7.65 -23.19
C ARG A 177 12.55 8.80 -23.97
N ARG A 178 12.10 10.03 -23.75
CA ARG A 178 12.69 11.23 -24.38
C ARG A 178 14.12 11.46 -23.87
N VAL A 179 14.33 11.35 -22.55
CA VAL A 179 15.65 11.49 -21.93
C VAL A 179 16.61 10.38 -22.41
N GLN A 180 16.14 9.15 -22.52
CA GLN A 180 16.93 8.01 -22.99
C GLN A 180 17.27 8.09 -24.48
N GLY A 181 16.36 8.62 -25.31
CA GLY A 181 16.61 8.84 -26.74
C GLY A 181 17.68 9.90 -27.02
N GLU A 182 17.74 10.96 -26.21
CA GLU A 182 18.76 12.02 -26.36
C GLU A 182 20.12 11.64 -25.74
N ALA A 183 20.15 10.83 -24.66
CA ALA A 183 21.39 10.35 -24.07
C ALA A 183 22.11 9.26 -24.90
N GLY A 184 21.51 8.83 -26.02
CA GLY A 184 22.03 7.80 -26.92
C GLY A 184 22.71 8.31 -28.18
N THR A 185 22.84 9.64 -28.37
CA THR A 185 23.57 10.29 -29.47
C THR A 185 24.79 11.01 -28.93
#